data_AF-A0A1H2VDX0-F1
#
_entry.id   AF-A0A1H2VDX0-F1
#
_cell.length_a   1.000
_cell.length_b   1.000
_cell.length_c   1.000
_cell.angle_alpha   90.00
_cell.angle_beta   90.00
_cell.angle_gamma   90.00
#
_symmetry.space_group_name_H-M   'P 1'
#
loop_
_entity.id
_entity.type
_entity.pdbx_description
1 polymer ?
#
loop_
_entity_poly.entity_id
_entity_poly.type
_entity_poly.pdbx_seq_one_letter_code
_entity_poly.pdbx_strand_id
1 'polypeptide(L)'
;MGKLSIEMATLVDMYKKQRENSINQAKSLLKNIASQVPYIMNTYTLEGRQELLRNKSKVIDKNVIEPWYAFNKKLNKLANDRIAIVKNEVIKEPARSSDYQVKIQNAIAFIKSYGSELSDQEAFDVLKDFIDDFEIMKQFENIIQHQGSMGGTRYFDTQSFHKTFGRYHTMKRLLDKFNEIEAEAKDIFVRPRTSKFVLFQLGMDNVSFPDDSYDEMNSHDLIVRYARELEELLSAYKELGNS
;
A
#
# COMPACT_ATOMS: atom_id res chain seq x y z
N MET A 1 -4.24 -10.54 15.39
CA MET A 1 -4.16 -9.50 14.33
C MET A 1 -5.16 -9.85 13.25
N GLY A 2 -5.98 -8.89 12.81
CA GLY A 2 -6.74 -9.06 11.57
C GLY A 2 -5.77 -9.13 10.40
N LYS A 3 -6.06 -10.01 9.43
CA LYS A 3 -5.30 -10.10 8.18
C LYS A 3 -5.49 -8.78 7.42
N LEU A 4 -4.42 -8.00 7.23
CA LEU A 4 -4.38 -6.78 6.42
C LEU A 4 -5.05 -7.01 5.05
N SER A 5 -4.85 -8.18 4.44
CA SER A 5 -5.46 -8.57 3.17
C SER A 5 -7.00 -8.57 3.22
N ILE A 6 -7.58 -9.06 4.33
CA ILE A 6 -9.05 -9.05 4.55
C ILE A 6 -9.54 -7.62 4.74
N GLU A 7 -8.80 -6.81 5.50
CA GLU A 7 -9.17 -5.42 5.74
C GLU A 7 -9.10 -4.58 4.45
N MET A 8 -8.06 -4.75 3.65
CA MET A 8 -7.95 -4.08 2.33
C MET A 8 -9.08 -4.51 1.40
N ALA A 9 -9.40 -5.81 1.34
CA ALA A 9 -10.53 -6.31 0.56
C ALA A 9 -11.86 -5.70 1.03
N THR A 10 -12.05 -5.60 2.36
CA THR A 10 -13.23 -4.97 2.94
C THR A 10 -13.35 -3.50 2.55
N LEU A 11 -12.26 -2.73 2.58
CA LEU A 11 -12.26 -1.32 2.15
C LEU A 11 -12.58 -1.18 0.66
N VAL A 12 -12.03 -2.06 -0.19
CA VAL A 12 -12.35 -2.11 -1.62
C VAL A 12 -13.84 -2.41 -1.85
N ASP A 13 -14.40 -3.36 -1.12
CA ASP A 13 -15.83 -3.69 -1.24
C ASP A 13 -16.73 -2.55 -0.75
N MET A 14 -16.36 -1.90 0.35
CA MET A 14 -17.04 -0.69 0.83
C MET A 14 -17.03 0.43 -0.21
N TYR A 15 -15.89 0.63 -0.88
CA TYR A 15 -15.75 1.59 -1.96
C TYR A 15 -16.69 1.25 -3.14
N LYS A 16 -16.64 0.00 -3.64
CA LYS A 16 -17.47 -0.46 -4.76
C LYS A 16 -18.96 -0.32 -4.46
N LYS A 17 -19.39 -0.76 -3.26
CA LYS A 17 -20.78 -0.66 -2.82
C LYS A 17 -21.24 0.79 -2.67
N GLN A 18 -20.41 1.65 -2.10
CA GLN A 18 -20.75 3.07 -1.97
C GLN A 18 -20.85 3.74 -3.34
N ARG A 19 -19.97 3.40 -4.29
CA ARG A 19 -20.03 3.90 -5.66
C ARG A 19 -21.36 3.53 -6.32
N GLU A 20 -21.77 2.26 -6.23
CA GLU A 20 -23.05 1.81 -6.76
C GLU A 20 -24.24 2.55 -6.13
N ASN A 21 -24.25 2.69 -4.80
CA ASN A 21 -25.26 3.44 -4.07
C ASN A 21 -25.35 4.89 -4.56
N SER A 22 -24.21 5.56 -4.72
CA SER A 22 -24.13 6.93 -5.23
C SER A 22 -24.65 7.04 -6.66
N ILE A 23 -24.31 6.10 -7.55
CA ILE A 23 -24.84 6.06 -8.92
C ILE A 23 -26.37 5.91 -8.90
N ASN A 24 -26.90 5.00 -8.07
CA ASN A 24 -28.34 4.79 -7.96
C ASN A 24 -29.07 6.01 -7.39
N GLN A 25 -28.48 6.68 -6.40
CA GLN A 25 -28.99 7.93 -5.85
C GLN A 25 -29.01 9.05 -6.91
N ALA A 26 -27.94 9.20 -7.70
CA ALA A 26 -27.89 10.17 -8.80
C ALA A 26 -28.97 9.88 -9.85
N LYS A 27 -29.14 8.62 -10.27
CA LYS A 27 -30.19 8.22 -11.21
C LYS A 27 -31.59 8.56 -10.70
N SER A 28 -31.86 8.31 -9.41
CA SER A 28 -33.15 8.64 -8.78
C SER A 28 -33.44 10.14 -8.78
N LEU A 29 -32.46 10.96 -8.38
CA LEU A 29 -32.58 12.41 -8.40
C LEU A 29 -32.75 12.94 -9.84
N LEU A 30 -32.01 12.39 -10.80
CA LEU A 30 -32.11 12.76 -12.20
C LEU A 30 -33.48 12.41 -12.79
N LYS A 31 -34.08 11.28 -12.42
CA LYS A 31 -35.45 10.92 -12.85
C LYS A 31 -36.49 11.96 -12.39
N ASN A 32 -36.36 12.47 -11.16
CA ASN A 32 -37.22 13.54 -10.65
C ASN A 32 -37.01 14.86 -11.40
N ILE A 33 -35.76 15.22 -11.71
CA ILE A 33 -35.45 16.42 -12.50
C ILE A 33 -36.00 16.26 -13.93
N ALA A 34 -35.80 15.10 -14.55
CA ALA A 34 -36.21 14.80 -15.92
C ALA A 34 -37.74 14.90 -16.11
N SER A 35 -38.55 14.52 -15.12
CA SER A 35 -40.01 14.65 -15.20
C SER A 35 -40.49 16.11 -15.25
N GLN A 36 -39.66 17.05 -14.79
CA GLN A 36 -39.96 18.48 -14.83
C GLN A 36 -39.52 19.14 -16.14
N VAL A 37 -38.69 18.46 -16.94
CA VAL A 37 -38.12 19.02 -18.18
C VAL A 37 -39.19 19.49 -19.16
N PRO A 38 -40.27 18.73 -19.46
CA PRO A 38 -41.30 19.21 -20.39
C PRO A 38 -41.94 20.53 -19.97
N TYR A 39 -42.22 20.70 -18.67
CA TYR A 39 -42.76 21.96 -18.14
C TYR A 39 -41.75 23.11 -18.29
N ILE A 40 -40.48 22.87 -17.94
CA ILE A 40 -39.40 23.85 -18.06
C ILE A 40 -39.23 24.29 -19.52
N MET A 41 -39.25 23.35 -20.46
CA MET A 41 -39.12 23.60 -21.89
C MET A 41 -40.31 24.36 -22.48
N ASN A 42 -41.49 24.33 -21.85
CA ASN A 42 -42.66 25.05 -22.35
C ASN A 42 -42.89 26.41 -21.68
N THR A 43 -42.25 26.66 -20.53
CA THR A 43 -42.54 27.84 -19.69
C THR A 43 -41.46 28.92 -19.77
N TYR A 44 -40.19 28.54 -19.93
CA TYR A 44 -39.06 29.45 -19.80
C TYR A 44 -38.45 29.83 -21.16
N THR A 45 -37.69 30.93 -21.21
CA THR A 45 -36.84 31.29 -22.37
C THR A 45 -35.66 30.33 -22.50
N LEU A 46 -34.92 30.38 -23.60
CA LEU A 46 -33.75 29.50 -23.79
C LEU A 46 -32.72 29.68 -22.68
N GLU A 47 -32.36 30.93 -22.36
CA GLU A 47 -31.41 31.28 -21.31
C GLU A 47 -31.92 30.81 -19.94
N GLY A 48 -33.21 31.05 -19.64
CA GLY A 48 -33.85 30.63 -18.39
C GLY A 48 -33.88 29.11 -18.22
N ARG A 49 -34.08 28.35 -19.31
CA ARG A 49 -34.02 26.87 -19.29
C ARG A 49 -32.62 26.39 -18.96
N GLN A 50 -31.60 26.94 -19.63
CA GLN A 50 -30.20 26.54 -19.43
C GLN A 50 -29.76 26.80 -18.00
N GLU A 51 -30.05 27.99 -17.46
CA GLU A 51 -29.71 28.30 -16.07
C GLU A 51 -30.43 27.38 -15.07
N LEU A 52 -31.73 27.15 -15.26
CA LEU A 52 -32.51 26.31 -14.36
C LEU A 52 -32.07 24.85 -14.40
N LEU A 53 -31.82 24.29 -15.58
CA LEU A 53 -31.34 22.91 -15.72
C LEU A 53 -29.94 22.75 -15.15
N ARG A 54 -29.04 23.73 -15.35
CA ARG A 54 -27.71 23.74 -14.74
C ARG A 54 -27.77 23.82 -13.21
N ASN A 55 -28.67 24.64 -12.65
CA ASN A 55 -28.83 24.72 -11.21
C ASN A 55 -29.44 23.43 -10.64
N LYS A 56 -30.34 22.78 -11.38
CA LYS A 56 -30.87 21.46 -11.01
C LYS A 56 -29.81 20.36 -11.11
N SER A 57 -28.91 20.38 -12.08
CA SER A 57 -27.85 19.37 -12.19
C SER A 57 -26.81 19.48 -11.08
N LYS A 58 -26.50 20.69 -10.57
CA LYS A 58 -25.65 20.90 -9.38
C LYS A 58 -26.16 20.21 -8.11
N VAL A 59 -27.45 19.86 -8.04
CA VAL A 59 -28.02 19.07 -6.94
C VAL A 59 -27.36 17.68 -6.89
N ILE A 60 -26.96 17.12 -8.04
CA ILE A 60 -26.23 15.85 -8.12
C ILE A 60 -24.82 16.01 -7.55
N ASP A 61 -24.12 17.08 -7.93
CA ASP A 61 -22.78 17.35 -7.42
C ASP A 61 -22.79 17.43 -5.88
N LYS A 62 -23.67 18.28 -5.33
CA LYS A 62 -23.75 18.54 -3.89
C LYS A 62 -24.24 17.35 -3.06
N ASN A 63 -25.24 16.61 -3.54
CA ASN A 63 -25.90 15.58 -2.72
C ASN A 63 -25.37 14.17 -2.99
N VAL A 64 -24.57 13.97 -4.04
CA VAL A 64 -24.07 12.65 -4.41
C VAL A 64 -22.56 12.64 -4.60
N ILE A 65 -22.03 13.48 -5.48
CA ILE A 65 -20.62 13.42 -5.87
C ILE A 65 -19.71 13.91 -4.73
N GLU A 66 -20.02 15.05 -4.11
CA GLU A 66 -19.27 15.59 -2.97
C GLU A 66 -19.25 14.62 -1.77
N PRO A 67 -20.40 14.07 -1.30
CA PRO A 67 -20.41 13.05 -0.26
C PRO A 67 -19.62 11.79 -0.61
N TRP A 68 -19.69 11.33 -1.87
CA TRP A 68 -18.92 10.19 -2.35
C TRP A 68 -17.41 10.44 -2.27
N TYR A 69 -16.93 11.60 -2.72
CA TYR A 69 -15.52 11.98 -2.55
C TYR A 69 -15.11 12.07 -1.08
N ALA A 70 -15.97 12.63 -0.22
CA ALA A 70 -15.70 12.73 1.21
C ALA A 70 -15.60 11.34 1.88
N PHE A 71 -16.45 10.40 1.48
CA PHE A 71 -16.37 9.01 1.92
C PHE A 71 -15.08 8.34 1.45
N ASN A 72 -14.71 8.49 0.18
CA ASN A 72 -13.50 7.92 -0.37
C ASN A 72 -12.23 8.43 0.33
N LYS A 73 -12.18 9.71 0.70
CA LYS A 73 -11.10 10.27 1.53
C LYS A 73 -10.97 9.57 2.88
N LYS A 74 -12.08 9.21 3.52
CA LYS A 74 -12.07 8.45 4.78
C LYS A 74 -11.54 7.03 4.58
N LEU A 75 -11.99 6.34 3.53
CA LEU A 75 -11.46 5.01 3.20
C LEU A 75 -9.96 5.04 2.91
N ASN A 76 -9.51 6.04 2.16
CA ASN A 76 -8.09 6.19 1.82
C ASN A 76 -7.24 6.39 3.08
N LYS A 77 -7.70 7.23 4.01
CA LYS A 77 -7.05 7.40 5.30
C LYS A 77 -7.01 6.10 6.09
N LEU A 78 -8.13 5.36 6.16
CA LEU A 78 -8.18 4.07 6.87
C LEU A 78 -7.20 3.05 6.30
N ALA A 79 -7.06 2.98 4.97
CA ALA A 79 -6.10 2.09 4.34
C ALA A 79 -4.65 2.43 4.76
N ASN A 80 -4.27 3.69 4.62
CA ASN A 80 -2.92 4.17 4.96
C ASN A 80 -2.61 4.02 6.46
N ASP A 81 -3.55 4.39 7.34
CA ASP A 81 -3.41 4.24 8.79
C ASP A 81 -3.16 2.76 9.16
N ARG A 82 -3.88 1.84 8.52
CA ARG A 82 -3.74 0.42 8.83
C ARG A 82 -2.41 -0.16 8.36
N ILE A 83 -1.94 0.23 7.17
CA ILE A 83 -0.63 -0.16 6.67
C ILE A 83 0.48 0.32 7.61
N ALA A 84 0.40 1.59 8.07
CA ALA A 84 1.36 2.15 9.01
C ALA A 84 1.37 1.44 10.37
N ILE A 85 0.19 1.05 10.90
CA ILE A 85 0.10 0.26 12.13
C ILE A 85 0.83 -1.08 11.96
N VAL A 86 0.54 -1.83 10.90
CA VAL A 86 1.17 -3.14 10.66
C VAL A 86 2.68 -2.99 10.48
N LYS A 87 3.14 -1.95 9.78
CA LYS A 87 4.57 -1.63 9.62
C LYS A 87 5.26 -1.38 10.97
N ASN A 88 4.67 -0.56 11.82
CA ASN A 88 5.22 -0.22 13.14
C ASN A 88 5.19 -1.39 14.13
N GLU A 89 4.25 -2.34 13.98
CA GLU A 89 4.22 -3.56 14.79
C GLU A 89 5.38 -4.52 14.46
N VAL A 90 5.90 -4.44 13.23
CA VAL A 90 6.93 -5.34 12.68
C VAL A 90 8.32 -4.73 12.81
N ILE A 91 8.47 -3.46 12.46
CA ILE A 91 9.74 -2.72 12.56
C ILE A 91 9.87 -2.21 14.00
N LYS A 92 10.60 -2.94 14.82
CA LYS A 92 10.94 -2.53 16.18
C LYS A 92 12.39 -2.07 16.24
N GLU A 93 12.66 -1.08 17.08
CA GLU A 93 14.05 -0.74 17.39
C GLU A 93 14.72 -1.91 18.13
N PRO A 94 15.93 -2.31 17.71
CA PRO A 94 16.66 -3.37 18.39
C PRO A 94 17.11 -2.89 19.78
N ALA A 95 17.03 -3.78 20.76
CA ALA A 95 17.56 -3.52 22.09
C ALA A 95 19.09 -3.50 22.03
N ARG A 96 19.72 -2.39 22.41
CA ARG A 96 21.19 -2.24 22.42
C ARG A 96 21.71 -2.26 23.84
N SER A 97 22.67 -3.13 24.13
CA SER A 97 23.36 -3.17 25.42
C SER A 97 24.36 -2.02 25.57
N SER A 98 24.83 -1.77 26.79
CA SER A 98 25.83 -0.72 27.05
C SER A 98 27.19 -1.00 26.40
N ASP A 99 27.51 -2.28 26.14
CA ASP A 99 28.72 -2.76 25.49
C ASP A 99 28.55 -3.06 23.98
N TYR A 100 27.41 -2.67 23.39
CA TYR A 100 27.02 -3.05 22.02
C TYR A 100 28.10 -2.75 20.96
N GLN A 101 28.76 -1.59 21.05
CA GLN A 101 29.85 -1.22 20.15
C GLN A 101 31.07 -2.14 20.29
N VAL A 102 31.41 -2.56 21.51
CA VAL A 102 32.51 -3.50 21.77
C VAL A 102 32.18 -4.85 21.15
N LYS A 103 30.94 -5.33 21.30
CA LYS A 103 30.49 -6.58 20.67
C LYS A 103 30.59 -6.52 19.15
N ILE A 104 30.18 -5.40 18.53
CA ILE A 104 30.30 -5.21 17.07
C ILE A 104 31.78 -5.32 16.64
N GLN A 105 32.69 -4.61 17.32
CA GLN A 105 34.12 -4.66 16.96
C GLN A 105 34.71 -6.06 17.10
N ASN A 106 34.33 -6.80 18.15
CA ASN A 106 34.76 -8.18 18.35
C ASN A 106 34.26 -9.10 17.23
N ALA A 107 33.00 -8.95 16.81
CA ALA A 107 32.43 -9.71 15.70
C ALA A 107 33.13 -9.41 14.37
N ILE A 108 33.41 -8.12 14.09
CA ILE A 108 34.18 -7.72 12.89
C ILE A 108 35.58 -8.33 12.90
N ALA A 109 36.26 -8.31 14.06
CA ALA A 109 37.60 -8.88 14.20
C ALA A 109 37.60 -10.41 13.96
N PHE A 110 36.59 -11.11 14.50
CA PHE A 110 36.41 -12.55 14.29
C PHE A 110 36.18 -12.89 12.81
N ILE A 111 35.26 -12.19 12.15
CA ILE A 111 34.98 -12.36 10.72
C ILE A 111 36.27 -12.14 9.89
N LYS A 112 37.09 -11.15 10.28
CA LYS A 112 38.40 -10.88 9.65
C LYS A 112 39.46 -11.95 9.87
N SER A 113 39.47 -12.63 11.00
CA SER A 113 40.46 -13.69 11.24
C SER A 113 40.17 -14.96 10.45
N TYR A 114 38.90 -15.29 10.22
CA TYR A 114 38.50 -16.48 9.43
C TYR A 114 38.56 -16.25 7.92
N GLY A 115 38.32 -15.02 7.46
CA GLY A 115 38.39 -14.67 6.04
C GLY A 115 37.48 -15.57 5.18
N SER A 116 38.05 -16.21 4.15
CA SER A 116 37.31 -17.07 3.24
C SER A 116 36.88 -18.43 3.81
N GLU A 117 37.36 -18.80 5.00
CA GLU A 117 37.04 -20.08 5.66
C GLU A 117 35.84 -19.97 6.61
N LEU A 118 35.28 -18.77 6.79
CA LEU A 118 34.12 -18.54 7.65
C LEU A 118 32.92 -19.36 7.18
N SER A 119 32.37 -20.20 8.06
CA SER A 119 31.12 -20.94 7.81
C SER A 119 29.88 -20.17 8.29
N ASP A 120 28.70 -20.55 7.79
CA ASP A 120 27.43 -19.96 8.22
C ASP A 120 27.16 -20.19 9.71
N GLN A 121 27.56 -21.33 10.26
CA GLN A 121 27.40 -21.61 11.68
C GLN A 121 28.27 -20.68 12.55
N GLU A 122 29.53 -20.48 12.17
CA GLU A 122 30.45 -19.59 12.90
C GLU A 122 30.02 -18.13 12.80
N ALA A 123 29.56 -17.69 11.61
CA ALA A 123 29.00 -16.36 11.44
C ALA A 123 27.73 -16.18 12.28
N PHE A 124 26.84 -17.16 12.33
CA PHE A 124 25.64 -17.09 13.17
C PHE A 124 26.00 -16.97 14.66
N ASP A 125 26.95 -17.77 15.15
CA ASP A 125 27.29 -17.79 16.56
C ASP A 125 27.85 -16.45 17.07
N VAL A 126 28.59 -15.73 16.22
CA VAL A 126 29.14 -14.41 16.55
C VAL A 126 28.15 -13.27 16.27
N LEU A 127 27.19 -13.46 15.37
CA LEU A 127 26.26 -12.42 14.93
C LEU A 127 24.84 -12.49 15.52
N LYS A 128 24.47 -13.59 16.18
CA LYS A 128 23.13 -13.81 16.73
C LYS A 128 22.61 -12.68 17.65
N ASP A 129 23.51 -12.02 18.40
CA ASP A 129 23.17 -10.88 19.27
C ASP A 129 22.69 -9.65 18.48
N PHE A 130 22.95 -9.59 17.17
CA PHE A 130 22.61 -8.48 16.29
C PHE A 130 21.48 -8.82 15.31
N ILE A 131 20.91 -10.03 15.35
CA ILE A 131 20.02 -10.54 14.29
C ILE A 131 18.77 -9.69 14.05
N ASP A 132 18.36 -8.90 15.05
CA ASP A 132 17.24 -7.95 14.98
C ASP A 132 17.66 -6.51 14.62
N ASP A 133 18.96 -6.18 14.60
CA ASP A 133 19.46 -4.88 14.15
C ASP A 133 19.75 -4.92 12.65
N PHE A 134 18.75 -4.47 11.87
CA PHE A 134 18.78 -4.48 10.41
C PHE A 134 20.00 -3.76 9.82
N GLU A 135 20.36 -2.60 10.37
CA GLU A 135 21.47 -1.80 9.84
C GLU A 135 22.82 -2.45 10.14
N ILE A 136 22.96 -3.04 11.33
CA ILE A 136 24.17 -3.77 11.70
C ILE A 136 24.30 -5.07 10.89
N MET A 137 23.22 -5.83 10.70
CA MET A 137 23.26 -7.06 9.89
C MET A 137 23.60 -6.77 8.42
N LYS A 138 23.11 -5.67 7.86
CA LYS A 138 23.51 -5.18 6.53
C LYS A 138 25.02 -4.90 6.46
N GLN A 139 25.60 -4.29 7.49
CA GLN A 139 27.04 -4.02 7.53
C GLN A 139 27.84 -5.32 7.58
N PHE A 140 27.43 -6.30 8.39
CA PHE A 140 28.08 -7.60 8.45
C PHE A 140 28.00 -8.36 7.13
N GLU A 141 26.84 -8.37 6.47
CA GLU A 141 26.71 -8.99 5.14
C GLU A 141 27.70 -8.37 4.15
N ASN A 142 27.79 -7.04 4.11
CA ASN A 142 28.73 -6.34 3.24
C ASN A 142 30.18 -6.72 3.56
N ILE A 143 30.59 -6.78 4.83
CA ILE A 143 31.95 -7.15 5.22
C ILE A 143 32.29 -8.56 4.71
N ILE A 144 31.39 -9.51 4.92
CA ILE A 144 31.57 -10.91 4.51
C ILE A 144 31.66 -11.02 2.97
N GLN A 145 30.78 -10.32 2.23
CA GLN A 145 30.83 -10.27 0.76
C GLN A 145 32.17 -9.72 0.23
N HIS A 146 32.69 -8.65 0.83
CA HIS A 146 33.93 -8.01 0.38
C HIS A 146 35.18 -8.84 0.70
N GLN A 147 35.15 -9.65 1.77
CA GLN A 147 36.24 -10.57 2.09
C GLN A 147 36.37 -11.71 1.09
N GLY A 148 35.26 -12.30 0.65
CA GLY A 148 35.27 -13.33 -0.39
C GLY A 148 35.79 -12.83 -1.74
N SER A 149 35.64 -11.53 -2.00
CA SER A 149 36.04 -10.87 -3.24
C SER A 149 37.54 -10.56 -3.35
N MET A 150 38.27 -10.46 -2.22
CA MET A 150 39.70 -10.15 -2.20
C MET A 150 40.61 -11.34 -2.60
N GLY A 151 40.07 -12.54 -2.72
CA GLY A 151 40.83 -13.77 -3.05
C GLY A 151 40.88 -14.15 -4.53
N GLY A 152 40.37 -13.30 -5.44
CA GLY A 152 40.28 -13.60 -6.87
C GLY A 152 39.08 -14.49 -7.21
N THR A 153 38.08 -13.88 -7.86
CA THR A 153 37.02 -14.57 -8.62
C THR A 153 36.16 -15.61 -7.89
N ARG A 154 35.92 -15.46 -6.57
CA ARG A 154 34.76 -16.11 -5.94
C ARG A 154 33.67 -15.08 -5.72
N TYR A 155 32.58 -15.21 -6.47
CA TYR A 155 31.30 -14.65 -6.08
C TYR A 155 30.95 -15.27 -4.73
N PHE A 156 31.02 -14.48 -3.66
CA PHE A 156 30.61 -14.92 -2.35
C PHE A 156 29.10 -14.91 -2.31
N ASP A 157 28.50 -16.09 -2.46
CA ASP A 157 27.06 -16.24 -2.49
C ASP A 157 26.51 -16.08 -1.07
N THR A 158 25.91 -14.94 -0.74
CA THR A 158 25.29 -14.78 0.58
C THR A 158 24.09 -15.69 0.80
N GLN A 159 23.61 -16.41 -0.22
CA GLN A 159 22.68 -17.52 -0.03
C GLN A 159 23.31 -18.69 0.73
N SER A 160 24.64 -18.82 0.79
CA SER A 160 25.31 -19.82 1.62
C SER A 160 25.27 -19.51 3.12
N PHE A 161 24.82 -18.31 3.50
CA PHE A 161 24.69 -17.85 4.89
C PHE A 161 23.22 -17.72 5.33
N HIS A 162 22.41 -18.72 4.99
CA HIS A 162 20.97 -18.66 5.23
C HIS A 162 20.63 -18.59 6.73
N LYS A 163 21.39 -19.27 7.59
CA LYS A 163 21.17 -19.23 9.04
C LYS A 163 21.50 -17.86 9.61
N THR A 164 22.59 -17.24 9.16
CA THR A 164 23.03 -15.92 9.64
C THR A 164 22.17 -14.77 9.10
N PHE A 165 21.93 -14.74 7.78
CA PHE A 165 21.30 -13.60 7.10
C PHE A 165 19.87 -13.84 6.64
N GLY A 166 19.31 -15.04 6.78
CA GLY A 166 17.95 -15.35 6.31
C GLY A 166 16.88 -14.42 6.90
N ARG A 167 16.99 -14.10 8.20
CA ARG A 167 16.11 -13.14 8.88
C ARG A 167 16.28 -11.72 8.33
N TYR A 168 17.53 -11.28 8.13
CA TYR A 168 17.86 -9.98 7.53
C TYR A 168 17.30 -9.85 6.10
N HIS A 169 17.50 -10.85 5.25
CA HIS A 169 16.98 -10.86 3.88
C HIS A 169 15.46 -10.83 3.85
N THR A 170 14.82 -11.56 4.77
CA THR A 170 13.35 -11.55 4.90
C THR A 170 12.84 -10.19 5.35
N MET A 171 13.50 -9.55 6.33
CA MET A 171 13.19 -8.17 6.74
C MET A 171 13.35 -7.18 5.58
N LYS A 172 14.42 -7.31 4.77
CA LYS A 172 14.60 -6.47 3.58
C LYS A 172 13.41 -6.60 2.61
N ARG A 173 13.00 -7.84 2.30
CA ARG A 173 11.82 -8.10 1.46
C ARG A 173 10.53 -7.55 2.06
N LEU A 174 10.37 -7.61 3.40
CA LEU A 174 9.25 -7.01 4.10
C LEU A 174 9.21 -5.49 3.92
N LEU A 175 10.35 -4.81 4.10
CA LEU A 175 10.46 -3.36 3.92
C LEU A 175 10.13 -2.95 2.47
N ASP A 176 10.66 -3.68 1.49
CA ASP A 176 10.35 -3.45 0.07
C ASP A 176 8.85 -3.63 -0.19
N LYS A 177 8.24 -4.69 0.36
CA LYS A 177 6.80 -4.95 0.22
C LYS A 177 5.95 -3.87 0.90
N PHE A 178 6.34 -3.37 2.07
CA PHE A 178 5.68 -2.22 2.69
C PHE A 178 5.72 -0.99 1.79
N ASN A 179 6.86 -0.69 1.16
CA ASN A 179 6.99 0.45 0.25
C ASN A 179 6.07 0.30 -0.98
N GLU A 180 5.96 -0.90 -1.55
CA GLU A 180 5.04 -1.19 -2.66
C GLU A 180 3.57 -0.95 -2.24
N ILE A 181 3.18 -1.47 -1.07
CA ILE A 181 1.84 -1.31 -0.52
C ILE A 181 1.52 0.16 -0.22
N GLU A 182 2.46 0.89 0.38
CA GLU A 182 2.31 2.33 0.68
C GLU A 182 2.19 3.15 -0.60
N ALA A 183 2.97 2.84 -1.63
CA ALA A 183 2.88 3.52 -2.92
C ALA A 183 1.51 3.32 -3.58
N GLU A 184 1.00 2.09 -3.56
CA GLU A 184 -0.31 1.76 -4.12
C GLU A 184 -1.47 2.37 -3.30
N ALA A 185 -1.38 2.31 -1.97
CA ALA A 185 -2.43 2.79 -1.07
C ALA A 185 -2.54 4.31 -0.98
N LYS A 186 -1.50 5.06 -1.36
CA LYS A 186 -1.41 6.51 -1.17
C LYS A 186 -2.67 7.24 -1.62
N ASP A 187 -3.15 6.93 -2.82
CA ASP A 187 -4.31 7.60 -3.44
C ASP A 187 -5.37 6.61 -3.96
N ILE A 188 -5.38 5.38 -3.45
CA ILE A 188 -6.15 4.27 -4.03
C ILE A 188 -7.64 4.57 -4.23
N PHE A 189 -8.30 5.31 -3.32
CA PHE A 189 -9.72 5.66 -3.46
C PHE A 189 -9.96 7.11 -3.90
N VAL A 190 -8.90 7.92 -3.97
CA VAL A 190 -8.97 9.38 -4.22
C VAL A 190 -8.25 9.81 -5.48
N ARG A 191 -7.69 8.87 -6.25
CA ARG A 191 -7.05 9.12 -7.54
C ARG A 191 -7.97 9.98 -8.43
N PRO A 192 -7.44 11.03 -9.09
CA PRO A 192 -8.23 11.85 -9.99
C PRO A 192 -8.82 11.01 -11.12
N ARG A 193 -10.15 10.98 -11.23
CA ARG A 193 -10.84 10.28 -12.32
C ARG A 193 -10.78 11.12 -13.58
N THR A 194 -10.12 10.60 -14.61
CA THR A 194 -10.07 11.20 -15.95
C THR A 194 -11.26 10.78 -16.81
N SER A 195 -11.84 9.61 -16.53
CA SER A 195 -13.04 9.11 -17.18
C SER A 195 -14.31 9.54 -16.44
N LYS A 196 -15.34 9.85 -17.21
CA LYS A 196 -16.71 10.06 -16.74
C LYS A 196 -17.66 9.40 -17.72
N PHE A 197 -18.69 8.74 -17.21
CA PHE A 197 -19.78 8.23 -18.04
C PHE A 197 -21.01 9.13 -17.89
N VAL A 198 -21.73 9.33 -19.00
CA VAL A 198 -22.96 10.13 -19.00
C VAL A 198 -24.07 9.32 -18.33
N LEU A 199 -24.62 9.85 -17.24
CA LEU A 199 -25.78 9.28 -16.57
C LEU A 199 -27.08 9.64 -17.28
N PHE A 200 -27.19 10.89 -17.71
CA PHE A 200 -28.40 11.43 -18.32
C PHE A 200 -28.09 12.72 -19.09
N GLN A 201 -28.86 12.98 -20.15
CA GLN A 201 -28.80 14.26 -20.88
C GLN A 201 -29.99 15.14 -20.46
N LEU A 202 -29.69 16.32 -19.90
CA LEU A 202 -30.69 17.32 -19.50
C LEU A 202 -30.66 18.48 -20.51
N GLY A 203 -31.54 18.42 -21.52
CA GLY A 203 -31.51 19.38 -22.62
C GLY A 203 -30.25 19.19 -23.47
N MET A 204 -29.39 20.22 -23.55
CA MET A 204 -28.11 20.13 -24.27
C MET A 204 -26.94 19.70 -23.37
N ASP A 205 -27.13 19.65 -22.06
CA ASP A 205 -26.07 19.36 -21.09
C ASP A 205 -26.05 17.88 -20.70
N ASN A 206 -24.85 17.30 -20.60
CA ASN A 206 -24.64 15.97 -20.08
C ASN A 206 -24.39 16.00 -18.57
N VAL A 207 -25.20 15.29 -17.80
CA VAL A 207 -24.90 14.98 -16.40
C VAL A 207 -24.11 13.68 -16.37
N SER A 208 -22.89 13.75 -15.88
CA SER A 208 -21.94 12.62 -15.89
C SER A 208 -21.51 12.24 -14.48
N PHE A 209 -21.13 10.98 -14.28
CA PHE A 209 -20.57 10.49 -13.03
C PHE A 209 -19.13 10.00 -13.23
N PRO A 210 -18.23 10.20 -12.26
CA PRO A 210 -16.85 9.72 -12.36
C PRO A 210 -16.76 8.19 -12.52
N ASP A 211 -15.89 7.76 -13.43
CA ASP A 211 -15.65 6.34 -13.69
C ASP A 211 -14.26 5.90 -13.24
N ASP A 212 -14.16 4.66 -12.80
CA ASP A 212 -12.87 4.03 -12.53
C ASP A 212 -12.32 3.52 -13.87
N SER A 213 -11.08 3.85 -14.19
CA SER A 213 -10.40 3.26 -15.33
C SER A 213 -9.87 1.87 -14.98
N TYR A 214 -9.33 1.18 -15.98
CA TYR A 214 -8.65 -0.10 -15.78
C TYR A 214 -7.53 -0.01 -14.73
N ASP A 215 -6.85 1.12 -14.64
CA ASP A 215 -5.76 1.30 -13.66
C ASP A 215 -6.29 1.36 -12.23
N GLU A 216 -7.38 2.10 -11.94
CA GLU A 216 -8.00 2.09 -10.62
C GLU A 216 -8.53 0.70 -10.25
N MET A 217 -9.15 0.00 -11.20
CA MET A 217 -9.64 -1.36 -10.97
C MET A 217 -8.50 -2.33 -10.64
N ASN A 218 -7.41 -2.27 -11.41
CA ASN A 218 -6.23 -3.09 -11.17
C ASN A 218 -5.57 -2.74 -9.82
N SER A 219 -5.46 -1.45 -9.47
CA SER A 219 -4.97 -0.98 -8.17
C SER A 219 -5.73 -1.60 -6.98
N HIS A 220 -7.05 -1.74 -7.09
CA HIS A 220 -7.87 -2.39 -6.06
C HIS A 220 -7.54 -3.88 -5.87
N ASP A 221 -7.22 -4.60 -6.95
CA ASP A 221 -6.83 -6.01 -6.87
C ASP A 221 -5.39 -6.16 -6.37
N LEU A 222 -4.50 -5.27 -6.82
CA LEU A 222 -3.09 -5.22 -6.42
C LEU A 222 -2.93 -5.02 -4.91
N ILE A 223 -3.64 -4.06 -4.30
CA ILE A 223 -3.48 -3.78 -2.87
C ILE A 223 -3.82 -4.99 -2.00
N VAL A 224 -4.84 -5.77 -2.38
CA VAL A 224 -5.25 -6.98 -1.66
C VAL A 224 -4.21 -8.08 -1.85
N ARG A 225 -3.69 -8.23 -3.07
CA ARG A 225 -2.63 -9.21 -3.37
C ARG A 225 -1.35 -8.89 -2.61
N TYR A 226 -0.87 -7.65 -2.66
CA TYR A 226 0.33 -7.22 -1.95
C TYR A 226 0.18 -7.38 -0.44
N ALA A 227 -0.99 -7.06 0.13
CA ALA A 227 -1.26 -7.30 1.54
C ALA A 227 -1.18 -8.79 1.92
N ARG A 228 -1.59 -9.71 1.03
CA ARG A 228 -1.44 -11.16 1.24
C ARG A 228 0.03 -11.60 1.16
N GLU A 229 0.76 -11.15 0.14
CA GLU A 229 2.19 -11.43 0.01
C GLU A 229 2.98 -10.92 1.24
N LEU A 230 2.60 -9.77 1.78
CA LEU A 230 3.16 -9.25 3.03
C LEU A 230 2.88 -10.19 4.21
N GLU A 231 1.66 -10.70 4.34
CA GLU A 231 1.30 -11.65 5.42
C GLU A 231 2.11 -12.95 5.35
N GLU A 232 2.36 -13.45 4.14
CA GLU A 232 3.19 -14.64 3.91
C GLU A 232 4.64 -14.36 4.33
N LEU A 233 5.21 -13.23 3.92
CA LEU A 233 6.55 -12.80 4.35
C LEU A 233 6.63 -12.59 5.87
N LEU A 234 5.58 -12.05 6.50
CA LEU A 234 5.53 -11.85 7.95
C LEU A 234 5.48 -13.18 8.70
N SER A 235 4.85 -14.19 8.11
CA SER A 235 4.80 -15.54 8.68
C SER A 235 6.19 -16.18 8.62
N ALA A 236 6.84 -16.13 7.45
CA ALA A 236 8.22 -16.61 7.28
C ALA A 236 9.20 -15.89 8.22
N TYR A 237 9.09 -14.57 8.38
CA TYR A 237 9.93 -13.78 9.28
C TYR A 237 9.81 -14.22 10.75
N LYS A 238 8.59 -14.57 11.19
CA LYS A 238 8.34 -15.05 12.56
C LYS A 238 8.92 -16.43 12.80
N GLU A 239 8.83 -17.32 11.81
CA GLU A 239 9.42 -18.67 11.90
C GLU A 239 10.94 -18.60 12.08
N LEU A 240 11.61 -17.70 11.35
CA LEU A 240 13.05 -17.44 11.47
C LEU A 240 13.47 -16.79 12.80
N GLY A 241 12.52 -16.28 13.60
CA GLY A 241 12.81 -15.70 14.92
C GLY A 241 12.69 -16.69 16.08
N ASN A 242 12.12 -17.87 15.83
CA ASN A 242 11.95 -18.93 16.82
C ASN A 242 12.98 -20.07 16.65
N SER A 243 13.98 -19.89 15.80
CA SER A 243 15.07 -20.85 15.49
C SER A 243 16.42 -20.34 15.96
#